data_AF-A0AAP0KLC6-F1
#
_entry.id   AF-A0AAP0KLC6-F1
#
_cell.length_a   1.000
_cell.length_b   1.000
_cell.length_c   1.000
_cell.angle_alpha   90.00
_cell.angle_beta   90.00
_cell.angle_gamma   90.00
#
_symmetry.space_group_name_H-M   'P 1'
#
loop_
_entity.id
_entity.type
_entity.pdbx_description
1 polymer ?
#
loop_
_entity_poly.entity_id
_entity_poly.type
_entity_poly.pdbx_seq_one_letter_code
_entity_poly.pdbx_strand_id
1 'polypeptide(L)'
;MPLKVIYPKLFDIAREKEILVSEMCTLPSKRTSQQVWNLDFRRKLSEEENTEAIDLLEKLEVIRLRVGIPDKRTWTINNEGSFSIKSIFHSLSKGDRQVVSYFKSIWKNGAPNKVKFRAWLICKKMINISEVLQHRWPTCALSPHVCSFCANGPESISHLFFECPFTSIFWKRFECELGINENKPSLMFE
;
A
#
# COMPACT_ATOMS: atom_id res chain seq x y z
N MET A 1 6.33 -7.65 -15.02
CA MET A 1 6.81 -6.27 -14.82
C MET A 1 7.01 -5.64 -16.21
N PRO A 2 6.66 -4.36 -16.45
CA PRO A 2 6.79 -3.76 -17.78
C PRO A 2 8.25 -3.71 -18.26
N LEU A 3 8.51 -3.98 -19.54
CA LEU A 3 9.86 -4.00 -20.10
C LEU A 3 10.61 -2.67 -19.91
N LYS A 4 9.89 -1.53 -20.01
CA LYS A 4 10.46 -0.19 -19.77
C LYS A 4 11.01 0.02 -18.35
N VAL A 5 10.55 -0.77 -17.37
CA VAL A 5 11.04 -0.71 -15.98
C VAL A 5 12.29 -1.57 -15.81
N ILE A 6 12.38 -2.68 -16.56
CA ILE A 6 13.53 -3.59 -16.53
C ILE A 6 14.70 -3.02 -17.34
N TYR A 7 14.41 -2.44 -18.51
CA TYR A 7 15.41 -1.93 -19.47
C TYR A 7 15.15 -0.45 -19.80
N PRO A 8 15.32 0.47 -18.85
CA PRO A 8 15.01 1.89 -19.05
C PRO A 8 15.89 2.51 -20.14
N LYS A 9 17.19 2.15 -20.19
CA LYS A 9 18.14 2.68 -21.18
C LYS A 9 17.71 2.30 -22.60
N LEU A 10 17.39 1.03 -22.84
CA LEU A 10 16.90 0.54 -24.14
C LEU A 10 15.58 1.19 -24.55
N PHE A 11 14.66 1.35 -23.60
CA PHE A 11 13.38 1.99 -23.84
C PHE A 11 13.54 3.48 -24.23
N ASP A 12 14.52 4.17 -23.64
CA ASP A 12 14.77 5.58 -23.94
C ASP A 12 15.21 5.81 -25.38
N ILE A 13 16.02 4.90 -25.92
CA ILE A 13 16.56 4.96 -27.29
C ILE A 13 15.70 4.24 -28.33
N ALA A 14 14.63 3.56 -27.92
CA ALA A 14 13.68 2.93 -28.84
C ALA A 14 13.07 3.98 -29.78
N ARG A 15 12.94 3.65 -31.07
CA ARG A 15 12.33 4.58 -32.04
C ARG A 15 10.85 4.77 -31.74
N GLU A 16 10.14 3.67 -31.56
CA GLU A 16 8.70 3.62 -31.25
C GLU A 16 8.47 3.08 -29.84
N LYS A 17 7.93 3.93 -28.96
CA LYS A 17 7.70 3.58 -27.55
C LYS A 17 6.29 3.05 -27.28
N GLU A 18 5.37 3.29 -28.20
CA GLU A 18 3.94 2.94 -28.11
C GLU A 18 3.55 1.79 -29.06
N ILE A 19 4.53 1.13 -29.68
CA ILE A 19 4.30 -0.02 -30.56
C ILE A 19 3.72 -1.20 -29.79
N LEU A 20 2.79 -1.93 -30.41
CA LEU A 20 2.28 -3.16 -29.83
C LEU A 20 3.34 -4.26 -29.88
N VAL A 21 3.46 -5.06 -28.82
CA VAL A 21 4.41 -6.17 -28.77
C VAL A 21 4.16 -7.17 -29.91
N SER A 22 2.91 -7.33 -30.34
CA SER A 22 2.53 -8.16 -31.50
C SER A 22 3.07 -7.65 -32.84
N GLU A 23 3.36 -6.34 -32.95
CA GLU A 23 3.88 -5.70 -34.15
C GLU A 23 5.42 -5.63 -34.15
N MET A 24 6.05 -5.82 -32.98
CA MET A 24 7.51 -5.86 -32.83
C MET A 24 8.15 -7.16 -33.32
N CYS A 25 7.39 -8.16 -33.76
CA CYS A 25 7.95 -9.41 -34.26
C CYS A 25 7.36 -9.83 -35.61
N THR A 26 8.19 -10.50 -36.40
CA THR A 26 7.73 -11.21 -37.59
C THR A 26 7.40 -12.63 -37.20
N LEU A 27 6.14 -13.02 -37.43
CA LEU A 27 5.63 -14.33 -37.06
C LEU A 27 6.10 -15.40 -38.06
N PRO A 28 6.20 -16.66 -37.63
CA PRO A 28 6.55 -17.76 -38.52
C PRO A 28 5.59 -17.85 -39.71
N SER A 29 6.14 -17.99 -40.91
CA SER A 29 5.40 -18.11 -42.18
C SER A 29 6.03 -19.19 -43.04
N LYS A 30 5.45 -19.51 -44.21
CA LYS A 30 6.00 -20.51 -45.14
C LYS A 30 7.47 -20.25 -45.54
N ARG A 31 7.98 -19.03 -45.37
CA ARG A 31 9.36 -18.62 -45.67
C ARG A 31 10.27 -18.46 -44.43
N THR A 32 9.70 -18.46 -43.23
CA THR A 32 10.42 -18.17 -41.98
C THR A 32 9.97 -19.13 -40.89
N SER A 33 10.85 -20.06 -40.51
CA SER A 33 10.54 -21.10 -39.52
C SER A 33 10.47 -20.59 -38.08
N GLN A 34 11.01 -19.41 -37.79
CA GLN A 34 11.12 -18.87 -36.43
C GLN A 34 10.57 -17.45 -36.33
N GLN A 35 10.05 -17.11 -35.15
CA GLN A 35 9.63 -15.76 -34.77
C GLN A 35 10.88 -14.89 -34.59
N VAL A 36 10.99 -13.79 -35.34
CA VAL A 36 12.12 -12.86 -35.25
C VAL A 36 11.66 -11.53 -34.65
N TRP A 37 12.33 -11.12 -33.58
CA TRP A 37 12.07 -9.85 -32.90
C TRP A 37 12.85 -8.70 -33.56
N ASN A 38 12.14 -7.61 -33.87
CA ASN A 38 12.69 -6.42 -34.50
C ASN A 38 12.71 -5.27 -33.49
N LEU A 39 13.85 -5.09 -32.82
CA LEU A 39 14.07 -3.97 -31.90
C LEU A 39 14.69 -2.82 -32.68
N ASP A 40 13.92 -1.76 -32.94
CA ASP A 40 14.41 -0.59 -33.67
C ASP A 40 14.85 0.53 -32.72
N PHE A 41 16.14 0.88 -32.79
CA PHE A 41 16.78 1.88 -31.94
C PHE A 41 17.21 3.10 -32.76
N ARG A 42 17.08 4.30 -32.17
CA ARG A 42 17.39 5.58 -32.86
C ARG A 42 18.88 5.78 -33.14
N ARG A 43 19.75 5.03 -32.47
CA ARG A 43 21.21 5.06 -32.61
C ARG A 43 21.82 3.69 -32.37
N LYS A 44 23.12 3.55 -32.67
CA LYS A 44 23.89 2.35 -32.29
C LYS A 44 23.95 2.21 -30.77
N LEU A 45 23.91 0.96 -30.30
CA LEU A 45 24.00 0.60 -28.89
C LEU A 45 25.44 0.73 -28.39
N SER A 46 25.61 1.16 -27.14
CA SER A 46 26.87 1.00 -26.40
C SER A 46 27.06 -0.46 -25.98
N GLU A 47 28.25 -0.84 -25.48
CA GLU A 47 28.50 -2.21 -24.99
C GLU A 47 27.55 -2.61 -23.84
N GLU A 48 27.27 -1.68 -22.91
CA GLU A 48 26.31 -1.90 -21.83
C GLU A 48 24.89 -2.15 -22.36
N GLU A 49 24.42 -1.29 -23.26
CA GLU A 49 23.09 -1.41 -23.86
C GLU A 49 22.97 -2.69 -24.70
N ASN A 50 24.05 -3.08 -25.37
CA ASN A 50 24.08 -4.31 -26.14
C ASN A 50 23.95 -5.54 -25.23
N THR A 51 24.53 -5.50 -24.04
CA THR A 51 24.39 -6.57 -23.04
C THR A 51 22.95 -6.68 -22.54
N GLU A 52 22.31 -5.54 -22.24
CA GLU A 52 20.88 -5.49 -21.89
C GLU A 52 19.99 -5.99 -23.04
N ALA A 53 20.34 -5.67 -24.29
CA ALA A 53 19.58 -6.09 -25.46
C ALA A 53 19.66 -7.61 -25.69
N ILE A 54 20.81 -8.22 -25.43
CA ILE A 54 20.99 -9.68 -25.49
C ILE A 54 20.12 -10.37 -24.43
N ASP A 55 20.19 -9.93 -23.17
CA ASP A 55 19.35 -10.48 -22.08
C ASP A 55 17.84 -10.30 -22.36
N LEU A 56 17.45 -9.18 -22.97
CA LEU A 56 16.08 -8.98 -23.44
C LEU A 56 15.70 -9.99 -24.52
N LEU A 57 16.54 -10.20 -25.54
CA LEU A 57 16.28 -11.13 -26.64
C LEU A 57 16.17 -12.58 -26.15
N GLU A 58 17.02 -13.02 -25.23
CA GLU A 58 16.95 -14.35 -24.61
C GLU A 58 15.61 -14.56 -23.90
N LYS A 59 15.14 -13.57 -23.14
CA LYS A 59 13.82 -13.64 -22.48
C LYS A 59 12.67 -13.65 -23.47
N LEU A 60 12.80 -12.94 -24.59
CA LEU A 60 11.80 -12.87 -25.65
C LEU A 60 11.76 -14.15 -26.51
N GLU A 61 12.86 -14.91 -26.60
CA GLU A 61 12.95 -16.14 -27.40
C GLU A 61 12.00 -17.24 -26.90
N VAL A 62 11.81 -17.33 -25.58
CA VAL A 62 10.90 -18.29 -24.93
C VAL A 62 9.43 -17.93 -25.16
N ILE A 63 9.14 -16.69 -25.58
CA ILE A 63 7.78 -16.19 -25.74
C ILE A 63 7.27 -16.44 -27.17
N ARG A 64 6.20 -17.23 -27.28
CA ARG A 64 5.48 -17.47 -28.54
C ARG A 64 4.17 -16.70 -28.55
N LEU A 65 4.06 -15.69 -29.40
CA LEU A 65 2.83 -14.93 -29.57
C LEU A 65 1.80 -15.76 -30.35
N ARG A 66 0.54 -15.68 -29.95
CA ARG A 66 -0.58 -16.37 -30.61
C ARG A 66 -1.51 -15.34 -31.26
N VAL A 67 -1.59 -15.36 -32.57
CA VAL A 67 -2.43 -14.42 -33.33
C VAL A 67 -3.91 -14.70 -33.08
N GLY A 68 -4.69 -13.62 -32.92
CA GLY A 68 -6.14 -13.71 -32.77
C GLY A 68 -6.63 -14.15 -31.39
N ILE A 69 -5.72 -14.36 -30.43
CA ILE A 69 -6.07 -14.61 -29.03
C ILE A 69 -5.93 -13.30 -28.26
N PRO A 70 -6.98 -12.82 -27.58
CA PRO A 70 -6.89 -11.61 -26.78
C PRO A 70 -5.99 -11.81 -25.55
N ASP A 71 -5.32 -10.74 -25.13
CA ASP A 71 -4.49 -10.74 -23.93
C ASP A 71 -5.30 -11.07 -22.67
N LYS A 72 -4.68 -11.82 -21.76
CA LYS A 72 -5.26 -12.16 -20.46
C LYS A 72 -4.34 -11.71 -19.33
N ARG A 73 -4.92 -11.03 -18.33
CA ARG A 73 -4.22 -10.74 -17.08
C ARG A 73 -4.06 -12.02 -16.26
N THR A 74 -2.83 -12.30 -15.83
CA THR A 74 -2.50 -13.42 -14.97
C THR A 74 -2.10 -12.94 -13.58
N TRP A 75 -2.55 -13.66 -12.57
CA TRP A 75 -2.22 -13.39 -11.18
C TRP A 75 -0.90 -14.08 -10.83
N THR A 76 0.15 -13.31 -10.50
CA THR A 76 1.51 -13.83 -10.31
C THR A 76 1.84 -14.21 -8.87
N ILE A 77 0.91 -14.00 -7.92
CA ILE A 77 1.16 -14.29 -6.50
C ILE A 77 1.06 -15.79 -6.19
N ASN A 78 0.32 -16.56 -7.00
CA ASN A 78 0.27 -18.02 -6.92
C ASN A 78 0.49 -18.65 -8.31
N ASN A 79 0.82 -19.95 -8.33
CA ASN A 79 1.09 -20.68 -9.56
C ASN A 79 -0.17 -20.99 -10.40
N GLU A 80 -1.36 -20.70 -9.87
CA GLU A 80 -2.65 -20.97 -10.53
C GLU A 80 -2.98 -19.89 -11.58
N GLY A 81 -2.29 -18.74 -11.56
CA GLY A 81 -2.53 -17.66 -12.51
C GLY A 81 -3.88 -16.95 -12.33
N SER A 82 -4.70 -17.37 -11.38
CA SER A 82 -6.01 -16.81 -11.06
C SER A 82 -6.01 -16.03 -9.76
N PHE A 83 -6.68 -14.88 -9.76
CA PHE A 83 -6.85 -14.06 -8.57
C PHE A 83 -7.65 -14.80 -7.48
N SER A 84 -7.20 -14.71 -6.23
CA SER A 84 -7.98 -15.16 -5.08
C SER A 84 -7.72 -14.29 -3.85
N ILE A 85 -8.77 -14.06 -3.04
CA ILE A 85 -8.65 -13.34 -1.76
C ILE A 85 -7.64 -14.05 -0.84
N LYS A 86 -7.61 -15.39 -0.87
CA LYS A 86 -6.67 -16.20 -0.10
C LYS A 86 -5.22 -15.87 -0.44
N SER A 87 -4.88 -15.82 -1.73
CA SER A 87 -3.50 -15.55 -2.17
C SER A 87 -3.03 -14.14 -1.82
N ILE A 88 -3.86 -13.12 -2.02
CA ILE A 88 -3.51 -11.74 -1.67
C ILE A 88 -3.40 -11.57 -0.16
N PHE A 89 -4.33 -12.13 0.62
CA PHE A 89 -4.30 -12.06 2.08
C PHE A 89 -3.05 -12.72 2.65
N HIS A 90 -2.68 -13.90 2.14
CA HIS A 90 -1.48 -14.60 2.56
C HIS A 90 -0.21 -13.79 2.22
N SER A 91 -0.13 -13.22 1.02
CA SER A 91 0.98 -12.35 0.61
C SER A 91 1.10 -11.11 1.51
N LEU A 92 -0.02 -10.44 1.82
CA LEU A 92 -0.04 -9.28 2.70
C LEU A 92 0.28 -9.61 4.17
N SER A 93 0.03 -10.85 4.58
CA SER A 93 0.29 -11.35 5.95
C SER A 93 1.72 -11.81 6.18
N LYS A 94 2.53 -11.99 5.12
CA LYS A 94 3.95 -12.40 5.23
C LYS A 94 4.90 -11.29 5.68
N GLY A 95 4.46 -10.02 5.65
CA GLY A 95 5.27 -8.94 6.19
C GLY A 95 5.41 -9.09 7.69
N ASP A 96 6.61 -8.88 8.23
CA ASP A 96 6.88 -8.88 9.66
C ASP A 96 6.18 -7.68 10.29
N ARG A 97 4.90 -7.84 10.58
CA ARG A 97 4.10 -6.83 11.26
C ARG A 97 4.35 -7.05 12.73
N GLN A 98 5.17 -6.18 13.32
CA GLN A 98 5.21 -6.04 14.77
C GLN A 98 3.79 -5.71 15.25
N VAL A 99 3.07 -6.73 15.71
CA VAL A 99 1.77 -6.54 16.35
C VAL A 99 2.09 -5.93 17.70
N VAL A 100 1.97 -4.60 17.77
CA VAL A 100 2.24 -3.86 19.01
C VAL A 100 1.40 -4.49 20.13
N SER A 101 2.06 -4.84 21.24
CA SER A 101 1.52 -5.73 22.28
C SER A 101 0.15 -5.31 22.79
N TYR A 102 -0.08 -4.00 22.93
CA TYR A 102 -1.36 -3.45 23.41
C TYR A 102 -2.55 -3.72 22.48
N PHE A 103 -2.34 -3.91 21.16
CA PHE A 103 -3.44 -4.26 20.25
C PHE A 103 -4.08 -5.60 20.60
N LYS A 104 -3.30 -6.56 21.13
CA LYS A 104 -3.85 -7.84 21.58
C LYS A 104 -4.81 -7.64 22.76
N SER A 105 -4.49 -6.73 23.68
CA SER A 105 -5.33 -6.41 24.85
C SER A 105 -6.68 -5.78 24.44
N ILE A 106 -6.71 -4.98 23.37
CA ILE A 106 -7.95 -4.41 22.81
C ILE A 106 -8.92 -5.51 22.35
N TRP A 107 -8.40 -6.59 21.76
CA TRP A 107 -9.26 -7.66 21.23
C TRP A 107 -9.65 -8.71 22.28
N LYS A 108 -8.80 -8.93 23.30
CA LYS A 108 -9.01 -9.95 24.34
C LYS A 108 -10.02 -9.58 25.44
N ASN A 109 -10.35 -8.30 25.63
CA ASN A 109 -11.28 -7.89 26.70
C ASN A 109 -12.75 -8.24 26.40
N GLY A 110 -13.64 -8.07 27.38
CA GLY A 110 -15.07 -8.36 27.26
C GLY A 110 -15.92 -7.29 26.55
N ALA A 111 -15.33 -6.21 26.04
CA ALA A 111 -16.11 -5.12 25.44
C ALA A 111 -16.75 -5.54 24.11
N PRO A 112 -17.89 -4.92 23.71
CA PRO A 112 -18.48 -5.16 22.40
C PRO A 112 -17.51 -4.83 21.26
N ASN A 113 -17.61 -5.58 20.15
CA ASN A 113 -16.71 -5.41 18.98
C ASN A 113 -16.69 -3.96 18.44
N LYS A 114 -17.82 -3.25 18.50
CA LYS A 114 -17.90 -1.83 18.11
C LYS A 114 -16.99 -0.92 18.96
N VAL A 115 -16.88 -1.21 20.26
CA VAL A 115 -16.01 -0.47 21.19
C VAL A 115 -14.55 -0.83 20.95
N LYS A 116 -14.24 -2.12 20.82
CA LYS A 116 -12.89 -2.61 20.50
C LYS A 116 -12.34 -2.01 19.21
N PHE A 117 -13.18 -1.96 18.17
CA PHE A 117 -12.83 -1.35 16.88
C PHE A 117 -12.53 0.14 17.03
N ARG A 118 -13.33 0.89 17.79
CA ARG A 118 -13.05 2.32 18.07
C ARG A 118 -11.76 2.51 18.86
N ALA A 119 -11.52 1.70 19.90
CA ALA A 119 -10.26 1.73 20.65
C ALA A 119 -9.05 1.45 19.76
N TRP A 120 -9.14 0.47 18.86
CA TRP A 120 -8.10 0.18 17.88
C TRP A 120 -7.83 1.37 16.94
N LEU A 121 -8.87 2.06 16.46
CA LEU A 121 -8.73 3.28 15.65
C LEU A 121 -8.07 4.42 16.43
N ILE A 122 -8.42 4.59 17.70
CA ILE A 122 -7.82 5.61 18.59
C ILE A 122 -6.32 5.35 18.73
N CYS A 123 -5.91 4.13 19.08
CA CYS A 123 -4.50 3.73 19.19
C CYS A 123 -3.72 3.90 17.88
N LYS A 124 -4.38 3.76 16.72
CA LYS A 124 -3.78 3.99 15.40
C LYS A 124 -3.79 5.45 14.94
N LYS A 125 -4.31 6.39 15.74
CA LYS A 125 -4.53 7.80 15.38
C LYS A 125 -5.36 7.98 14.09
N MET A 126 -6.33 7.08 13.86
CA MET A 126 -7.16 7.05 12.64
C MET A 126 -8.60 7.55 12.84
N ILE A 127 -8.89 8.19 13.97
CA ILE A 127 -10.19 8.81 14.22
C ILE A 127 -10.28 10.19 13.57
N ASN A 128 -11.50 10.61 13.20
CA ASN A 128 -11.76 11.93 12.64
C ASN A 128 -11.84 12.98 13.76
N ILE A 129 -10.69 13.48 14.20
CA ILE A 129 -10.57 14.65 15.08
C ILE A 129 -9.89 15.79 14.33
N SER A 130 -10.05 17.02 14.84
CA SER A 130 -9.53 18.23 14.19
C SER A 130 -8.02 18.14 13.86
N GLU A 131 -7.19 17.60 14.75
CA GLU A 131 -5.76 17.35 14.51
C GLU A 131 -5.50 16.45 13.30
N VAL A 132 -6.19 15.31 13.20
CA VAL A 132 -6.03 14.34 12.11
C VAL A 132 -6.56 14.89 10.78
N LEU A 133 -7.66 15.64 10.84
CA LEU A 133 -8.24 16.29 9.66
C LEU A 133 -7.34 17.40 9.14
N GLN A 134 -6.73 18.21 10.02
CA GLN A 134 -5.77 19.24 9.63
C GLN A 134 -4.53 18.64 8.96
N HIS A 135 -4.05 17.48 9.43
CA HIS A 135 -2.95 16.77 8.78
C HIS A 135 -3.34 16.25 7.38
N ARG A 136 -4.60 15.84 7.17
CA ARG A 136 -5.08 15.36 5.86
C ARG A 136 -5.36 16.51 4.88
N TRP A 137 -5.79 17.67 5.37
CA TRP A 137 -6.09 18.86 4.58
C TRP A 137 -5.41 20.11 5.14
N PRO A 138 -4.08 20.26 4.94
CA PRO A 138 -3.31 21.35 5.55
C PRO A 138 -3.75 22.75 5.12
N THR A 139 -4.34 22.88 3.92
CA THR A 139 -4.78 24.15 3.35
C THR A 139 -6.19 24.57 3.78
N CYS A 140 -6.94 23.69 4.44
CA CYS A 140 -8.23 24.01 5.03
C CYS A 140 -8.04 24.31 6.50
N ALA A 141 -8.10 25.59 6.91
CA ALA A 141 -8.07 25.95 8.32
C ALA A 141 -9.36 25.48 9.00
N LEU A 142 -9.28 24.50 9.90
CA LEU A 142 -10.43 24.06 10.71
C LEU A 142 -10.60 25.00 11.91
N SER A 143 -11.11 26.21 11.69
CA SER A 143 -11.43 27.12 12.79
C SER A 143 -12.84 26.85 13.35
N PRO A 144 -13.03 26.77 14.68
CA PRO A 144 -12.01 26.77 15.73
C PRO A 144 -11.50 25.36 16.04
N HIS A 145 -10.18 25.20 16.13
CA HIS A 145 -9.48 23.95 16.48
C HIS A 145 -9.63 23.55 17.96
N VAL A 146 -10.71 23.95 18.62
CA VAL A 146 -10.90 23.78 20.06
C VAL A 146 -11.60 22.47 20.38
N CYS A 147 -11.29 21.90 21.54
CA CYS A 147 -11.96 20.70 22.02
C CYS A 147 -13.49 20.89 22.10
N SER A 148 -14.23 20.00 21.42
CA SER A 148 -15.69 20.02 21.40
C SER A 148 -16.37 19.86 22.78
N PHE A 149 -15.66 19.33 23.78
CA PHE A 149 -16.21 19.09 25.12
C PHE A 149 -15.97 20.21 26.12
N CYS A 150 -14.77 20.77 26.16
CA CYS A 150 -14.41 21.79 27.17
C CYS A 150 -14.17 23.18 26.58
N ALA A 151 -14.11 23.31 25.24
CA ALA A 151 -13.71 24.53 24.54
C ALA A 151 -12.37 25.14 25.01
N ASN A 152 -11.55 24.36 25.74
CA ASN A 152 -10.34 24.82 26.38
C ASN A 152 -9.14 24.02 25.86
N GLY A 153 -8.46 24.59 24.86
CA GLY A 153 -7.30 24.01 24.21
C GLY A 153 -7.59 23.27 22.91
N PRO A 154 -6.54 22.87 22.17
CA PRO A 154 -6.67 22.24 20.87
C PRO A 154 -7.25 20.82 20.95
N GLU A 155 -8.09 20.45 19.98
CA GLU A 155 -8.65 19.09 19.91
C GLU A 155 -7.63 18.08 19.37
N SER A 156 -7.01 17.33 20.29
CA SER A 156 -6.13 16.18 20.02
C SER A 156 -6.70 14.88 20.60
N ILE A 157 -6.14 13.72 20.22
CA ILE A 157 -6.55 12.43 20.81
C ILE A 157 -6.29 12.42 22.32
N SER A 158 -5.09 12.85 22.73
CA SER A 158 -4.69 12.92 24.13
C SER A 158 -5.64 13.82 24.93
N HIS A 159 -5.96 14.98 24.38
CA HIS A 159 -6.88 15.90 25.03
C HIS A 159 -8.29 15.31 25.11
N LEU A 160 -8.87 14.91 23.98
CA LEU A 160 -10.26 14.44 23.91
C LEU A 160 -10.50 13.25 24.84
N PHE A 161 -9.55 12.31 24.93
CA PHE A 161 -9.74 11.08 25.70
C PHE A 161 -9.13 11.09 27.10
N PHE A 162 -8.09 11.87 27.40
CA PHE A 162 -7.36 11.71 28.68
C PHE A 162 -7.16 13.02 29.47
N GLU A 163 -7.02 14.16 28.79
CA GLU A 163 -6.67 15.42 29.46
C GLU A 163 -7.86 16.38 29.59
N CYS A 164 -8.90 16.23 28.76
CA CYS A 164 -10.06 17.10 28.78
C CYS A 164 -10.76 17.03 30.15
N PRO A 165 -11.07 18.18 30.78
CA PRO A 165 -11.78 18.21 32.06
C PRO A 165 -13.06 17.38 32.05
N PHE A 166 -13.81 17.41 30.94
CA PHE A 166 -15.03 16.62 30.78
C PHE A 166 -14.77 15.11 30.85
N THR A 167 -13.79 14.60 30.12
CA THR A 167 -13.48 13.16 30.12
C THR A 167 -12.72 12.72 31.37
N SER A 168 -11.99 13.63 32.01
CA SER A 168 -11.31 13.36 33.29
C SER A 168 -12.28 12.97 34.41
N ILE A 169 -13.51 13.52 34.41
CA ILE A 169 -14.57 13.17 35.37
C ILE A 169 -14.97 11.70 35.20
N PHE A 170 -15.10 11.25 33.94
CA PHE A 170 -15.45 9.88 33.63
C PHE A 170 -14.36 8.90 34.11
N TRP A 171 -13.09 9.21 33.84
CA TRP A 171 -11.97 8.36 34.27
C TRP A 171 -11.85 8.28 35.78
N LYS A 172 -11.98 9.41 36.49
CA LYS A 172 -11.95 9.41 37.96
C LYS A 172 -13.05 8.52 38.55
N ARG A 173 -14.27 8.59 37.98
CA ARG A 173 -15.36 7.73 38.42
C ARG A 173 -15.05 6.25 38.18
N PHE A 174 -14.54 5.92 37.00
CA PHE A 174 -14.17 4.56 36.64
C PHE A 174 -13.03 3.99 37.49
N GLU A 175 -12.01 4.80 37.78
CA GLU A 175 -10.91 4.48 38.69
C GLU A 175 -11.41 4.19 40.11
N CYS A 176 -12.32 5.03 40.63
CA CYS A 176 -12.96 4.80 41.93
C CYS A 176 -13.78 3.50 41.97
N GLU A 177 -14.56 3.21 40.92
CA GLU A 177 -15.38 1.99 40.83
C GLU A 177 -14.53 0.71 40.74
N LEU A 178 -13.32 0.79 40.19
CA LEU A 178 -12.39 -0.34 40.06
C LEU A 178 -11.32 -0.42 41.16
N GLY A 179 -11.28 0.55 42.08
CA GLY A 179 -10.26 0.61 43.13
C GLY A 179 -8.83 0.81 42.61
N ILE A 180 -8.68 1.43 41.43
CA ILE A 180 -7.37 1.69 40.81
C ILE A 180 -6.81 2.99 41.40
N ASN A 181 -5.90 2.87 42.36
CA ASN A 181 -5.11 3.98 42.88
C ASN A 181 -3.72 3.93 42.24
N GLU A 182 -3.56 4.46 41.02
CA GLU A 182 -2.36 5.21 40.59
C GLU A 182 -2.36 5.64 39.11
N ASN A 183 -1.78 6.82 38.92
CA ASN A 183 -1.24 7.49 37.73
C ASN A 183 -2.00 7.32 36.40
N LYS A 184 -2.53 8.46 35.91
CA LYS A 184 -2.98 8.69 34.53
C LYS A 184 -2.13 7.84 33.56
N PRO A 185 -2.72 7.06 32.64
CA PRO A 185 -1.96 6.37 31.63
C PRO A 185 -1.13 7.40 30.85
N SER A 186 0.16 7.50 31.19
CA SER A 186 1.11 8.32 30.47
C SER A 186 1.24 7.71 29.07
N LEU A 187 0.64 8.44 28.13
CA LEU A 187 0.85 8.40 26.69
C LEU A 187 1.18 7.01 26.13
N MET A 188 0.15 6.21 25.84
CA MET A 188 0.21 5.04 24.94
C MET A 188 0.49 5.42 23.46
N PHE A 189 1.06 6.60 23.18
CA PHE A 189 1.10 7.21 21.85
C PHE A 189 2.48 7.71 21.41
N GLU A 190 3.56 7.33 22.10
CA GLU A 190 4.94 7.43 21.60
C GLU A 190 5.22 6.38 20.52
#